data_AF-A0A5B8LTP8-F1
#
_entry.id   AF-A0A5B8LTP8-F1
#
_cell.length_a   1.000
_cell.length_b   1.000
_cell.length_c   1.000
_cell.angle_alpha   90.00
_cell.angle_beta   90.00
_cell.angle_gamma   90.00
#
_symmetry.space_group_name_H-M   'P 1'
#
loop_
_entity.id
_entity.type
_entity.pdbx_description
1 polymer ?
#
loop_
_entity_poly.entity_id
_entity_poly.type
_entity_poly.pdbx_seq_one_letter_code
_entity_poly.pdbx_strand_id
1 'polypeptide(L)' 'MTKIILQHGQTSQFVLGRKAAEKISAVEGIVRSPRTGQLIHAADERGETGDARRARIRAEFRK' A
#
# COMPACT_ATOMS: atom_id res chain seq x y z
N MET A 1 3.04 37.67 30.42
CA MET A 1 2.44 36.33 30.40
C MET A 1 2.95 35.60 29.16
N THR A 2 3.83 34.62 29.34
CA THR A 2 4.50 33.90 28.26
C THR A 2 3.59 32.77 27.76
N LYS A 3 3.14 32.85 26.51
CA LYS A 3 2.22 31.87 25.92
C LYS A 3 3.04 30.71 25.36
N ILE A 4 3.04 29.57 26.06
CA ILE A 4 3.69 28.34 25.61
C ILE A 4 2.81 27.70 24.54
N ILE A 5 3.28 27.65 23.30
CA ILE A 5 2.60 26.97 22.19
C ILE A 5 3.13 25.54 22.14
N LEU A 6 2.33 24.58 22.62
CA LEU A 6 2.62 23.15 22.50
C LEU A 6 2.28 22.70 21.07
N GLN A 7 3.27 22.64 20.18
CA GLN A 7 3.14 21.95 18.89
C GLN A 7 3.03 20.44 19.15
N HIS A 8 1.82 19.89 19.08
CA HIS A 8 1.63 18.46 18.92
C HIS A 8 2.16 18.08 17.54
N GLY A 9 3.34 17.46 17.48
CA GLY A 9 3.89 16.92 16.25
C GLY A 9 2.90 15.90 15.68
N GLN A 10 2.23 16.25 14.57
CA GLN A 10 1.46 15.28 13.82
C GLN A 10 2.45 14.29 13.19
N THR A 11 2.59 13.11 13.78
CA THR A 11 3.18 11.95 13.09
C THR A 11 2.20 11.49 12.01
N SER A 12 2.11 12.26 10.92
CA SER A 12 1.47 11.84 9.69
C SER A 12 2.35 10.75 9.07
N GLN A 13 1.92 9.49 9.19
CA GLN A 13 2.54 8.41 8.43
C GLN A 13 2.31 8.71 6.94
N PHE A 14 3.39 8.91 6.20
CA PHE A 14 3.34 8.95 4.75
C PHE A 14 2.98 7.55 4.24
N VAL A 15 1.71 7.37 3.84
CA VAL A 15 1.26 6.14 3.21
C VAL A 15 1.49 6.27 1.71
N LEU A 16 2.46 5.52 1.18
CA LEU A 16 2.64 5.40 -0.26
C LEU A 16 1.41 4.73 -0.87
N GLY A 17 0.70 5.48 -1.71
CA GLY A 17 -0.38 4.95 -2.53
C GLY A 17 0.14 3.87 -3.49
N ARG A 18 -0.73 2.92 -3.87
CA ARG A 18 -0.34 1.76 -4.69
C ARG A 18 0.41 2.14 -5.97
N LYS A 19 -0.09 3.14 -6.71
CA LYS A 19 0.53 3.60 -7.96
C LYS A 19 1.94 4.17 -7.72
N ALA A 20 2.14 4.84 -6.58
CA ALA A 20 3.46 5.33 -6.20
C ALA A 20 4.39 4.16 -5.84
N ALA A 21 3.89 3.19 -5.06
CA ALA A 21 4.64 1.98 -4.73
C ALA A 21 5.00 1.14 -5.97
N GLU A 22 4.12 1.08 -6.98
CA GLU A 22 4.38 0.41 -8.28
C GLU A 22 5.50 1.09 -9.05
N LYS A 23 5.46 2.43 -9.15
CA LYS A 23 6.52 3.20 -9.81
C LYS A 23 7.86 3.04 -9.12
N ILE A 24 7.87 3.10 -7.78
CA ILE A 24 9.09 2.88 -6.99
C ILE A 24 9.61 1.45 -7.22
N SER A 25 8.75 0.44 -7.12
CA SER A 25 9.15 -0.95 -7.37
C SER A 25 9.78 -1.12 -8.76
N ALA A 26 9.23 -0.48 -9.79
CA ALA A 26 9.79 -0.53 -11.14
C ALA A 26 11.16 0.17 -11.25
N VAL A 27 11.35 1.32 -10.57
CA VAL A 27 12.64 2.02 -10.50
C VAL A 27 13.69 1.18 -9.76
N GLU A 28 13.29 0.52 -8.68
CA GLU A 28 14.14 -0.36 -7.87
C GLU A 28 14.39 -1.74 -8.51
N GLY A 29 13.89 -1.99 -9.73
CA GLY A 29 14.03 -3.29 -10.42
C GLY A 29 13.21 -4.43 -9.80
N ILE A 30 12.31 -4.12 -8.87
CA ILE A 30 11.40 -5.07 -8.22
C ILE A 30 10.21 -5.30 -9.15
N VAL A 31 10.27 -6.37 -9.93
CA VAL A 31 9.20 -6.79 -10.83
C VAL A 31 8.25 -7.72 -10.09
N ARG A 32 6.94 -7.43 -10.15
CA ARG A 32 5.92 -8.33 -9.59
C ARG A 32 5.84 -9.60 -10.41
N SER A 33 5.58 -10.73 -9.74
CA SER A 33 5.23 -11.95 -10.45
C SER A 33 3.94 -11.75 -11.27
N PRO A 34 3.81 -12.38 -12.45
CA PRO A 34 2.58 -12.33 -13.24
C PRO A 34 1.34 -12.74 -12.44
N ARG A 35 1.47 -13.76 -11.57
CA ARG A 35 0.40 -14.24 -10.66
C ARG A 35 -0.04 -13.16 -9.69
N THR A 36 0.90 -12.41 -9.09
CA THR A 36 0.59 -11.29 -8.20
C THR A 36 -0.09 -10.15 -8.96
N GLY A 37 0.32 -9.88 -10.20
CA GLY A 37 -0.31 -8.89 -11.07
C GLY A 37 -1.78 -9.21 -11.33
N GLN A 38 -2.10 -10.46 -11.68
CA GLN A 38 -3.47 -10.92 -11.92
C GLN A 38 -4.35 -10.78 -10.68
N LEU A 39 -3.85 -11.14 -9.50
CA LEU A 39 -4.58 -11.00 -8.23
C LEU A 39 -4.93 -9.54 -7.91
N ILE A 40 -4.01 -8.62 -8.23
CA ILE A 40 -4.23 -7.18 -7.99
C ILE A 40 -5.22 -6.62 -9.00
N HIS A 41 -5.11 -6.99 -10.28
CA HIS A 41 -6.05 -6.55 -11.32
C HIS A 41 -7.48 -7.02 -11.02
N ALA A 42 -7.65 -8.30 -10.69
CA ALA A 42 -8.96 -8.85 -10.35
C ALA A 42 -9.55 -8.22 -9.08
N ALA A 43 -8.72 -7.79 -8.13
CA ALA A 43 -9.18 -7.05 -6.95
C ALA A 43 -9.64 -5.62 -7.28
N ASP A 44 -8.99 -4.98 -8.25
CA ASP A 44 -9.38 -3.64 -8.73
C ASP A 44 -10.70 -3.66 -9.50
N GLU A 45 -10.88 -4.64 -10.38
CA GLU A 45 -12.12 -4.85 -11.13
C GLU A 45 -13.32 -5.07 -10.20
N ARG A 46 -13.09 -5.71 -9.04
CA ARG A 46 -14.11 -5.94 -8.02
C ARG A 46 -14.31 -4.77 -7.06
N GLY A 47 -13.55 -3.68 -7.22
CA GLY A 47 -13.65 -2.51 -6.34
C GLY A 47 -13.26 -2.80 -4.88
N GLU A 48 -12.36 -3.78 -4.66
CA GLU A 48 -12.05 -4.24 -3.31
C GLU A 48 -11.25 -3.22 -2.50
N THR A 49 -11.52 -3.20 -1.20
CA THR A 49 -10.71 -2.45 -0.26
C THR A 49 -9.29 -3.03 -0.19
N GLY A 50 -8.31 -2.16 0.11
CA GLY A 50 -6.90 -2.56 0.19
C GLY A 50 -6.64 -3.68 1.20
N ASP A 51 -7.42 -3.74 2.29
CA ASP A 51 -7.34 -4.78 3.31
C ASP A 51 -7.84 -6.13 2.81
N ALA A 52 -8.98 -6.18 2.13
CA ALA A 52 -9.51 -7.40 1.54
C ALA A 52 -8.52 -8.00 0.52
N ARG A 53 -7.91 -7.15 -0.30
CA ARG A 53 -6.86 -7.55 -1.24
C ARG A 53 -5.63 -8.11 -0.52
N ARG A 54 -5.14 -7.43 0.52
CA ARG A 54 -4.00 -7.91 1.33
C ARG A 54 -4.29 -9.25 2.00
N ALA A 55 -5.49 -9.43 2.52
CA ALA A 55 -5.93 -10.68 3.13
C ALA A 55 -5.91 -11.83 2.12
N ARG A 56 -6.40 -11.61 0.88
CA ARG A 56 -6.37 -12.63 -0.17
C ARG A 56 -4.97 -12.98 -0.62
N ILE A 57 -4.12 -11.98 -0.85
CA ILE A 57 -2.71 -12.21 -1.21
C ILE A 57 -2.04 -13.06 -0.12
N ARG A 58 -2.21 -12.71 1.16
CA ARG A 58 -1.66 -13.52 2.26
C ARG A 58 -2.22 -14.95 2.30
N ALA A 59 -3.51 -15.13 2.06
CA ALA A 59 -4.14 -16.46 2.02
C ALA A 59 -3.58 -17.32 0.88
N GLU A 60 -3.32 -16.72 -0.28
CA GLU A 60 -2.79 -17.40 -1.46
C GLU A 60 -1.35 -17.93 -1.25
N PHE A 61 -0.50 -17.16 -0.56
CA PHE A 61 0.90 -17.50 -0.32
C PHE A 61 1.15 -18.26 1.00
N ARG A 62 0.11 -18.62 1.76
CA ARG A 62 0.22 -19.38 3.01
C ARG A 62 0.22 -20.91 2.81
N LYS A 63 0.10 -21.39 1.58
CA LYS A 63 0.28 -22.81 1.22
C LYS A 63 1.76 -23.15 1.11
#